data_AF-Q4R7L1-F1
#
_entry.id   AF-Q4R7L1-F1
#
_cell.length_a   1.000
_cell.length_b   1.000
_cell.length_c   1.000
_cell.angle_alpha   90.00
_cell.angle_beta   90.00
_cell.angle_gamma   90.00
#
_symmetry.space_group_name_H-M   'P 1'
#
loop_
_entity.id
_entity.type
_entity.pdbx_description
1 polymer ?
#
loop_
_entity_poly.entity_id
_entity_poly.type
_entity_poly.pdbx_seq_one_letter_code
_entity_poly.pdbx_strand_id
1 'polypeptide(L)'
;MEVAANCSLRVKRPLLDPRFEGYKLSLEPLPCYQLELDAAVAEVKLRDDQYTLEHMHAFGMYNYLHCDSWYQDSVYYIDTLGRIMNLTVMLDTALGKPREVFRLPTDLTACDNRLCASIHFTSSTWVTLSDGTGRLYVIGTGERGNSASEKWEIMFNEELGDPFIIIHSISLLNAEEHSIATLLLRIEKEELDMKGSGFYVSLEWVTISKKNKDKKKYEIIKRDILCGKSVPHYAAIEPDGNGLMIVSYKSFTFVQAGQDLEENMDEDMSEKIKEPLYYWQQTEDDLTVTIRLPEE
;
A
#
# COMPACT_ATOMS: atom_id res chain seq x y z
N MET A 1 12.86 -14.15 -26.70
CA MET A 1 12.02 -12.95 -26.77
C MET A 1 10.58 -13.40 -26.67
N GLU A 2 10.05 -13.51 -25.46
CA GLU A 2 8.61 -13.63 -25.28
C GLU A 2 8.00 -12.25 -25.50
N VAL A 3 7.09 -12.20 -26.46
CA VAL A 3 6.34 -11.00 -26.81
C VAL A 3 5.39 -10.72 -25.65
N ALA A 4 5.44 -9.51 -25.09
CA ALA A 4 4.48 -9.07 -24.08
C ALA A 4 3.06 -9.41 -24.53
N ALA A 5 2.38 -10.28 -23.79
CA ALA A 5 1.03 -10.70 -24.12
C ALA A 5 0.13 -9.47 -23.94
N ASN A 6 -0.36 -8.92 -25.06
CA ASN A 6 -1.42 -7.92 -25.04
C ASN A 6 -2.69 -8.57 -24.46
N CYS A 7 -2.85 -8.47 -23.14
CA CYS A 7 -4.06 -8.90 -22.44
C CYS A 7 -5.19 -7.93 -22.77
N SER A 8 -6.00 -8.28 -23.76
CA SER A 8 -7.22 -7.53 -24.06
C SER A 8 -8.25 -7.79 -22.97
N LEU A 9 -8.65 -6.75 -22.23
CA LEU A 9 -9.75 -6.77 -21.25
C LEU A 9 -11.14 -6.92 -21.91
N ARG A 10 -11.21 -7.49 -23.12
CA ARG A 10 -12.47 -7.77 -23.80
C ARG A 10 -13.21 -8.89 -23.05
N VAL A 11 -14.42 -8.57 -22.63
CA VAL A 11 -15.32 -9.50 -21.93
C VAL A 11 -15.47 -10.79 -22.74
N LYS A 12 -15.04 -11.91 -22.16
CA LYS A 12 -15.23 -13.24 -22.74
C LYS A 12 -16.68 -13.66 -22.52
N ARG A 13 -17.57 -13.33 -23.47
CA ARG A 13 -19.01 -13.65 -23.40
C ARG A 13 -19.34 -15.10 -22.98
N PRO A 14 -18.57 -16.14 -23.37
CA PRO A 14 -18.83 -17.50 -22.91
C PRO A 14 -18.61 -17.73 -21.40
N LEU A 15 -17.88 -16.84 -20.71
CA LEU A 15 -17.67 -16.88 -19.26
C LEU A 15 -18.75 -16.13 -18.47
N LEU A 16 -19.68 -15.45 -19.16
CA LEU A 16 -20.82 -14.80 -18.51
C LEU A 16 -21.95 -15.82 -18.37
N ASP A 17 -22.51 -15.97 -17.18
CA ASP A 17 -23.75 -16.70 -17.00
C ASP A 17 -24.92 -15.81 -17.45
N PRO A 18 -25.63 -16.14 -18.56
CA PRO A 18 -26.75 -15.33 -19.05
C PRO A 18 -27.96 -15.35 -18.10
N ARG A 19 -27.97 -16.21 -17.08
CA ARG A 19 -28.99 -16.28 -16.03
C ARG A 19 -28.52 -15.64 -14.72
N PHE A 20 -27.38 -14.94 -14.73
CA PHE A 20 -26.90 -14.24 -13.56
C PHE A 20 -27.86 -13.10 -13.20
N GLU A 21 -28.66 -13.30 -12.15
CA GLU A 21 -29.62 -12.31 -11.66
C GLU A 21 -28.99 -11.26 -10.72
N GLY A 22 -27.67 -11.31 -10.51
CA GLY A 22 -26.92 -10.40 -9.64
C GLY A 22 -26.35 -11.06 -8.38
N TYR A 23 -25.42 -10.36 -7.72
CA TYR A 23 -24.99 -10.72 -6.37
C TYR A 23 -26.02 -10.21 -5.37
N LYS A 24 -26.54 -11.10 -4.52
CA LYS A 24 -27.35 -10.70 -3.37
C LYS A 24 -26.42 -10.60 -2.17
N LEU A 25 -26.20 -9.40 -1.66
CA LEU A 25 -25.50 -9.21 -0.40
C LEU A 25 -26.37 -9.80 0.71
N SER A 26 -25.78 -10.64 1.56
CA SER A 26 -26.47 -11.10 2.75
C SER A 26 -26.77 -9.89 3.64
N LEU A 27 -28.01 -9.80 4.14
CA LEU A 27 -28.40 -8.82 5.16
C LEU A 27 -28.13 -9.36 6.57
N GLU A 28 -27.59 -10.57 6.69
CA GLU A 28 -27.18 -11.11 7.98
C GLU A 28 -26.06 -10.24 8.56
N PRO A 29 -26.14 -9.92 9.86
CA PRO A 29 -25.12 -9.13 10.51
C PRO A 29 -23.79 -9.88 10.45
N LEU A 30 -22.73 -9.17 10.08
CA LEU A 30 -21.38 -9.73 10.16
C LEU A 30 -21.02 -9.93 11.64
N PRO A 31 -20.40 -11.07 12.01
CA PRO A 31 -19.96 -11.29 13.38
C PRO A 31 -18.89 -10.24 13.73
N CYS A 32 -19.16 -9.48 14.79
CA CYS A 32 -18.22 -8.51 15.35
C CYS A 32 -17.65 -9.05 16.66
N TYR A 33 -16.33 -9.12 16.74
CA TYR A 33 -15.64 -9.53 17.96
C TYR A 33 -14.90 -8.33 18.55
N GLN A 34 -15.03 -8.16 19.87
CA GLN A 34 -14.34 -7.11 20.61
C GLN A 34 -13.47 -7.74 21.69
N LEU A 35 -12.26 -7.22 21.83
CA LEU A 35 -11.26 -7.71 22.76
C LEU A 35 -10.61 -6.53 23.46
N GLU A 36 -10.47 -6.61 24.78
CA GLU A 36 -9.68 -5.64 25.55
C GLU A 36 -8.19 -5.94 25.38
N LEU A 37 -7.42 -4.90 25.04
CA LEU A 37 -5.98 -5.01 24.78
C LEU A 37 -5.19 -4.55 26.01
N ASP A 38 -4.10 -5.23 26.32
CA ASP A 38 -3.18 -4.84 27.40
C ASP A 38 -2.47 -3.51 27.11
N ALA A 39 -2.28 -3.19 25.83
CA ALA A 39 -1.73 -1.93 25.34
C ALA A 39 -2.54 -1.46 24.12
N ALA A 40 -2.69 -0.15 23.96
CA ALA A 40 -3.39 0.43 22.83
C ALA A 40 -2.67 0.15 21.51
N VAL A 41 -3.42 0.15 20.41
CA VAL A 41 -2.86 0.14 19.05
C VAL A 41 -2.02 1.42 18.84
N ALA A 42 -0.88 1.31 18.15
CA ALA A 42 -0.02 2.44 17.82
C ALA A 42 -0.61 3.32 16.71
N GLU A 43 -1.76 3.93 17.00
CA GLU A 43 -2.40 4.90 16.12
C GLU A 43 -1.53 6.15 15.99
N VAL A 44 -1.44 6.67 14.77
CA VAL A 44 -0.72 7.91 14.46
C VAL A 44 -1.70 8.87 13.82
N LYS A 45 -1.91 10.01 14.48
CA LYS A 45 -2.80 11.05 13.98
C LYS A 45 -2.06 11.96 13.01
N LEU A 46 -2.77 12.40 11.98
CA LEU A 46 -2.29 13.43 11.08
C LEU A 46 -2.04 14.74 11.85
N ARG A 47 -0.89 15.35 11.57
CA ARG A 47 -0.50 16.64 12.11
C ARG A 47 -1.17 17.78 11.36
N ASP A 48 -1.19 18.97 11.96
CA ASP A 48 -1.80 20.18 11.38
C ASP A 48 -1.22 20.56 10.00
N ASP A 49 0.05 20.20 9.75
CA ASP A 49 0.74 20.38 8.47
C ASP A 49 0.52 19.23 7.46
N GLN A 50 -0.23 18.19 7.84
CA GLN A 50 -0.50 16.96 7.07
C GLN A 50 -2.00 16.77 6.82
N TYR A 51 -2.76 17.85 6.56
CA TYR A 51 -4.20 17.81 6.25
C TYR A 51 -4.52 18.07 4.78
N THR A 52 -3.61 17.71 3.88
CA THR A 52 -3.96 17.70 2.45
C THR A 52 -4.81 16.48 2.11
N LEU A 53 -5.54 16.55 1.00
CA LEU A 53 -6.32 15.43 0.48
C LEU A 53 -5.46 14.15 0.42
N GLU A 54 -4.21 14.28 -0.02
CA GLU A 54 -3.33 13.14 -0.24
C GLU A 54 -2.92 12.49 1.09
N HIS A 55 -2.68 13.28 2.13
CA HIS A 55 -2.41 12.74 3.48
C HIS A 55 -3.64 12.03 4.06
N MET A 56 -4.84 12.60 3.88
CA MET A 56 -6.07 11.97 4.34
C MET A 56 -6.31 10.62 3.63
N HIS A 57 -6.05 10.56 2.32
CA HIS A 57 -6.17 9.33 1.54
C HIS A 57 -5.12 8.27 1.92
N ALA A 58 -3.86 8.66 2.16
CA ALA A 58 -2.80 7.71 2.48
C ALA A 58 -2.85 7.23 3.95
N PHE A 59 -3.14 8.14 4.89
CA PHE A 59 -2.91 7.91 6.32
C PHE A 59 -4.16 8.14 7.18
N GLY A 60 -5.14 8.90 6.71
CA GLY A 60 -6.32 9.27 7.51
C GLY A 60 -7.27 8.11 7.80
N MET A 61 -7.34 7.10 6.92
CA MET A 61 -8.13 5.87 7.09
C MET A 61 -7.23 4.63 7.10
N TYR A 62 -6.07 4.73 7.73
CA TYR A 62 -5.11 3.63 7.77
C TYR A 62 -5.66 2.44 8.57
N ASN A 63 -5.59 1.24 7.98
CA ASN A 63 -5.99 0.02 8.66
C ASN A 63 -4.83 -0.54 9.48
N TYR A 64 -4.96 -0.48 10.81
CA TYR A 64 -3.97 -1.02 11.75
C TYR A 64 -4.08 -2.54 11.98
N LEU A 65 -5.09 -3.18 11.39
CA LEU A 65 -5.22 -4.64 11.37
C LEU A 65 -4.68 -5.17 10.05
N HIS A 66 -3.65 -6.00 10.14
CA HIS A 66 -2.98 -6.62 9.00
C HIS A 66 -3.35 -8.11 8.95
N CYS A 67 -4.00 -8.52 7.87
CA CYS A 67 -4.29 -9.93 7.62
C CYS A 67 -3.08 -10.61 6.94
N ASP A 68 -2.87 -11.89 7.25
CA ASP A 68 -1.89 -12.71 6.57
C ASP A 68 -2.56 -13.54 5.46
N SER A 69 -2.19 -13.26 4.21
CA SER A 69 -2.75 -13.95 3.04
C SER A 69 -2.49 -15.46 3.02
N TRP A 70 -1.46 -15.95 3.72
CA TRP A 70 -1.14 -17.38 3.82
C TRP A 70 -1.78 -18.05 5.04
N TYR A 71 -2.18 -17.27 6.04
CA TYR A 71 -2.76 -17.76 7.29
C TYR A 71 -4.01 -16.94 7.61
N GLN A 72 -5.12 -17.29 6.96
CA GLN A 72 -6.35 -16.50 6.91
C GLN A 72 -7.00 -16.23 8.28
N ASP A 73 -6.77 -17.13 9.24
CA ASP A 73 -7.26 -16.97 10.62
C ASP A 73 -6.36 -16.06 11.47
N SER A 74 -5.25 -15.54 10.93
CA SER A 74 -4.27 -14.74 11.68
C SER A 74 -4.37 -13.25 11.34
N VAL A 75 -4.58 -12.45 12.38
CA VAL A 75 -4.61 -10.99 12.30
C VAL A 75 -3.48 -10.41 13.14
N TYR A 76 -2.87 -9.34 12.65
CA TYR A 76 -1.72 -8.70 13.28
C TYR A 76 -1.98 -7.21 13.49
N TYR A 77 -1.43 -6.66 14.56
CA TYR A 77 -1.41 -5.22 14.81
C TYR A 77 -0.14 -4.82 15.55
N ILE A 78 0.16 -3.53 15.56
CA ILE A 78 1.30 -2.97 16.29
C ILE A 78 0.75 -2.13 17.45
N ASP A 79 1.24 -2.39 18.66
CA ASP A 79 0.84 -1.64 19.84
C ASP A 79 1.78 -0.46 20.14
N THR A 80 1.36 0.41 21.06
CA THR A 80 2.12 1.61 21.47
C THR A 80 3.49 1.32 22.09
N LEU A 81 3.77 0.06 22.44
CA LEU A 81 5.07 -0.39 22.95
C LEU A 81 5.99 -0.90 21.82
N GLY A 82 5.58 -0.76 20.56
CA GLY A 82 6.31 -1.23 19.39
C GLY A 82 6.30 -2.75 19.24
N ARG A 83 5.35 -3.45 19.88
CA ARG A 83 5.21 -4.90 19.77
C ARG A 83 4.28 -5.24 18.63
N ILE A 84 4.68 -6.22 17.83
CA ILE A 84 3.81 -6.85 16.84
C ILE A 84 3.06 -7.96 17.56
N MET A 85 1.75 -7.80 17.61
CA MET A 85 0.83 -8.71 18.26
C MET A 85 0.09 -9.52 17.21
N ASN A 86 -0.08 -10.81 17.46
CA ASN A 86 -0.84 -11.73 16.63
C ASN A 86 -2.07 -12.22 17.39
N LEU A 87 -3.20 -12.30 16.68
CA LEU A 87 -4.44 -12.86 17.18
C LEU A 87 -4.96 -13.88 16.16
N THR A 88 -5.25 -15.10 16.64
CA THR A 88 -5.95 -16.10 15.83
C THR A 88 -7.45 -15.94 16.02
N VAL A 89 -8.15 -15.70 14.93
CA VAL A 89 -9.61 -15.53 14.85
C VAL A 89 -10.21 -16.79 14.27
N MET A 90 -10.84 -17.60 15.11
CA MET A 90 -11.69 -18.71 14.66
C MET A 90 -13.15 -18.30 14.84
N LEU A 91 -13.91 -18.37 13.75
CA LEU A 91 -15.36 -18.14 13.77
C LEU A 91 -16.01 -18.99 14.87
N ASP A 92 -17.00 -18.41 15.53
CA ASP A 92 -17.80 -19.03 16.60
C ASP A 92 -17.03 -19.46 17.88
N THR A 93 -15.75 -19.11 18.00
CA THR A 93 -14.94 -19.35 19.20
C THR A 93 -14.60 -18.04 19.91
N ALA A 94 -14.49 -18.06 21.25
CA ALA A 94 -13.99 -16.92 21.99
C ALA A 94 -12.57 -16.56 21.54
N LEU A 95 -12.31 -15.27 21.32
CA LEU A 95 -10.97 -14.80 20.97
C LEU A 95 -9.99 -15.08 22.11
N GLY A 96 -8.83 -15.63 21.75
CA GLY A 96 -7.71 -15.77 22.67
C GLY A 96 -7.05 -14.43 23.01
N LYS A 97 -6.04 -14.46 23.90
CA LYS A 97 -5.20 -13.29 24.14
C LYS A 97 -4.22 -13.08 22.98
N PRO A 98 -3.93 -11.83 22.59
CA PRO A 98 -2.94 -11.55 21.56
C PRO A 98 -1.55 -11.99 22.02
N ARG A 99 -0.77 -12.59 21.12
CA ARG A 99 0.59 -13.07 21.37
C ARG A 99 1.59 -12.12 20.74
N GLU A 100 2.59 -11.68 21.49
CA GLU A 100 3.74 -10.96 20.93
C GLU A 100 4.55 -11.90 20.04
N VAL A 101 4.75 -11.51 18.77
CA VAL A 101 5.56 -12.27 17.80
C VAL A 101 6.90 -11.60 17.51
N PHE A 102 6.95 -10.28 17.64
CA PHE A 102 8.15 -9.48 17.39
C PHE A 102 8.06 -8.14 18.12
N ARG A 103 9.20 -7.48 18.32
CA ARG A 103 9.28 -6.13 18.90
C ARG A 103 10.25 -5.28 18.09
N LEU A 104 9.79 -4.11 17.69
CA LEU A 104 10.62 -3.13 16.99
C LEU A 104 11.78 -2.68 17.90
N PRO A 105 13.04 -2.65 17.40
CA PRO A 105 14.20 -2.26 18.21
C PRO A 105 14.25 -0.78 18.60
N THR A 106 13.58 0.07 17.83
CA THR A 106 13.68 1.53 17.91
C THR A 106 12.62 2.09 18.85
N ASP A 107 12.99 3.09 19.66
CA ASP A 107 12.01 3.88 20.40
C ASP A 107 11.21 4.76 19.42
N LEU A 108 9.98 4.35 19.16
CA LEU A 108 9.07 5.02 18.22
C LEU A 108 8.69 6.44 18.66
N THR A 109 8.93 6.80 19.91
CA THR A 109 8.52 8.11 20.47
C THR A 109 9.49 9.24 20.11
N ALA A 110 10.68 8.93 19.60
CA ALA A 110 11.70 9.93 19.30
C ALA A 110 11.51 10.66 17.96
N CYS A 111 10.60 10.20 17.09
CA CYS A 111 10.39 10.77 15.75
C CYS A 111 9.06 11.56 15.68
N ASP A 112 9.16 12.89 15.69
CA ASP A 112 8.01 13.80 15.66
C ASP A 112 7.21 13.78 14.35
N ASN A 113 7.80 13.29 13.25
CA ASN A 113 7.16 13.23 11.94
C ASN A 113 6.82 11.80 11.49
N ARG A 114 6.78 10.85 12.42
CA ARG A 114 6.52 9.44 12.11
C ARG A 114 5.16 9.23 11.45
N LEU A 115 5.09 8.23 10.59
CA LEU A 115 3.85 7.67 10.06
C LEU A 115 3.43 6.42 10.83
N CYS A 116 2.28 5.86 10.46
CA CYS A 116 1.86 4.56 10.95
C CYS A 116 2.88 3.49 10.58
N ALA A 117 3.23 2.62 11.52
CA ALA A 117 3.99 1.43 11.20
C ALA A 117 3.16 0.52 10.28
N SER A 118 3.83 -0.15 9.34
CA SER A 118 3.15 -0.94 8.31
C SER A 118 3.76 -2.32 8.15
N ILE A 119 2.89 -3.27 7.86
CA ILE A 119 3.20 -4.70 7.72
C ILE A 119 2.68 -5.17 6.38
N HIS A 120 3.53 -5.84 5.62
CA HIS A 120 3.08 -6.60 4.45
C HIS A 120 3.71 -7.99 4.47
N PHE A 121 2.86 -9.03 4.44
CA PHE A 121 3.30 -10.41 4.37
C PHE A 121 3.78 -10.70 2.94
N THR A 122 5.07 -10.98 2.82
CA THR A 122 5.77 -11.09 1.54
C THR A 122 5.69 -12.52 0.98
N SER A 123 5.62 -13.50 1.87
CA SER A 123 5.38 -14.91 1.59
C SER A 123 4.91 -15.63 2.86
N SER A 124 4.67 -16.94 2.80
CA SER A 124 4.34 -17.77 3.99
C SER A 124 5.42 -17.75 5.07
N THR A 125 6.66 -17.33 4.75
CA THR A 125 7.80 -17.34 5.67
C THR A 125 8.53 -16.00 5.81
N TRP A 126 8.05 -14.95 5.13
CA TRP A 126 8.67 -13.63 5.14
C TRP A 126 7.67 -12.49 5.33
N VAL A 127 8.11 -11.44 6.00
CA VAL A 127 7.34 -10.20 6.20
C VAL A 127 8.25 -8.99 6.03
N THR A 128 7.74 -7.95 5.38
CA THR A 128 8.37 -6.63 5.31
C THR A 128 7.66 -5.70 6.28
N LEU A 129 8.44 -4.92 7.04
CA LEU A 129 7.91 -3.98 8.02
C LEU A 129 8.53 -2.59 7.84
N SER A 130 7.73 -1.55 8.05
CA SER A 130 8.20 -0.19 8.31
C SER A 130 7.84 0.16 9.75
N ASP A 131 8.77 0.76 10.47
CA ASP A 131 8.49 1.34 11.79
C ASP A 131 7.81 2.72 11.72
N GLY A 132 7.57 3.23 10.50
CA GLY A 132 6.97 4.54 10.27
C GLY A 132 7.94 5.70 10.49
N THR A 133 9.21 5.46 10.82
CA THR A 133 10.23 6.50 11.00
C THR A 133 11.15 6.65 9.80
N GLY A 134 10.99 5.80 8.79
CA GLY A 134 11.85 5.75 7.60
C GLY A 134 12.78 4.54 7.56
N ARG A 135 12.60 3.56 8.46
CA ARG A 135 13.39 2.32 8.46
C ARG A 135 12.60 1.14 7.91
N LEU A 136 13.20 0.45 6.94
CA LEU A 136 12.67 -0.78 6.36
C LEU A 136 13.28 -1.98 7.07
N TYR A 137 12.47 -2.99 7.37
CA TYR A 137 12.89 -4.27 7.89
C TYR A 137 12.40 -5.39 6.97
N VAL A 138 13.26 -6.38 6.74
CA VAL A 138 12.88 -7.67 6.17
C VAL A 138 13.10 -8.72 7.24
N ILE A 139 12.03 -9.45 7.55
CA ILE A 139 12.02 -10.42 8.63
C ILE A 139 11.73 -11.81 8.06
N GLY A 140 12.55 -12.77 8.45
CA GLY A 140 12.26 -14.19 8.31
C GLY A 140 11.37 -14.61 9.46
N THR A 141 10.15 -15.02 9.16
CA THR A 141 9.16 -15.40 10.18
C THR A 141 9.17 -16.88 10.49
N GLY A 142 9.75 -17.70 9.59
CA GLY A 142 9.50 -19.14 9.60
C GLY A 142 8.07 -19.48 9.18
N GLU A 143 7.68 -20.74 9.33
CA GLU A 143 6.27 -21.13 9.21
C GLU A 143 5.46 -20.45 10.31
N ARG A 144 4.42 -19.70 9.94
CA ARG A 144 3.55 -19.00 10.90
C ARG A 144 2.35 -19.88 11.30
N GLY A 145 1.58 -19.44 12.29
CA GLY A 145 0.40 -20.14 12.79
C GLY A 145 0.53 -20.68 14.22
N ASN A 146 -0.51 -21.37 14.70
CA ASN A 146 -0.68 -21.73 16.12
C ASN A 146 0.44 -22.62 16.70
N SER A 147 1.14 -23.39 15.86
CA SER A 147 2.24 -24.28 16.24
C SER A 147 3.61 -23.64 16.16
N ALA A 148 3.71 -22.43 15.59
CA ALA A 148 4.97 -21.77 15.28
C ALA A 148 5.63 -21.24 16.56
N SER A 149 6.72 -21.88 16.98
CA SER A 149 7.59 -21.42 18.06
C SER A 149 8.74 -20.54 17.57
N GLU A 150 8.86 -20.34 16.25
CA GLU A 150 9.97 -19.60 15.67
C GLU A 150 9.81 -18.10 15.95
N LYS A 151 10.85 -17.52 16.54
CA LYS A 151 10.94 -16.08 16.74
C LYS A 151 11.27 -15.43 15.40
N TRP A 152 10.57 -14.36 15.08
CA TRP A 152 10.83 -13.54 13.92
C TRP A 152 12.27 -12.99 13.97
N GLU A 153 13.05 -13.22 12.92
CA GLU A 153 14.46 -12.83 12.83
C GLU A 153 14.64 -11.71 11.81
N ILE A 154 15.39 -10.67 12.18
CA ILE A 154 15.72 -9.56 11.28
C ILE A 154 16.80 -10.02 10.31
N MET A 155 16.44 -10.13 9.03
CA MET A 155 17.34 -10.54 7.94
C MET A 155 17.95 -9.35 7.22
N PHE A 156 17.24 -8.22 7.22
CA PHE A 156 17.68 -6.92 6.71
C PHE A 156 17.04 -5.81 7.53
N ASN A 157 17.77 -4.73 7.78
CA ASN A 157 17.16 -3.46 8.14
C ASN A 157 18.05 -2.30 7.68
N GLU A 158 17.44 -1.24 7.16
CA GLU A 158 18.13 -0.05 6.70
C GLU A 158 17.21 1.17 6.78
N GLU A 159 17.80 2.34 7.04
CA GLU A 159 17.10 3.62 7.08
C GLU A 159 17.13 4.25 5.69
N LEU A 160 15.97 4.51 5.12
CA LEU A 160 15.80 4.94 3.73
C LEU A 160 15.45 6.42 3.58
N GLY A 161 15.70 7.21 4.63
CA GLY A 161 15.38 8.64 4.69
C GLY A 161 14.04 8.89 5.37
N ASP A 162 13.16 9.65 4.73
CA ASP A 162 11.90 10.09 5.32
C ASP A 162 10.95 8.92 5.68
N PRO A 163 9.99 9.16 6.58
CA PRO A 163 8.91 8.22 6.88
C PRO A 163 8.15 7.71 5.64
N PHE A 164 7.83 6.41 5.64
CA PHE A 164 7.01 5.77 4.61
C PHE A 164 6.15 4.64 5.19
N ILE A 165 5.10 4.27 4.44
CA ILE A 165 4.37 3.02 4.65
C ILE A 165 4.66 2.02 3.53
N ILE A 166 4.56 0.73 3.84
CA ILE A 166 4.64 -0.36 2.86
C ILE A 166 3.22 -0.60 2.34
N ILE A 167 3.07 -0.56 1.02
CA ILE A 167 1.78 -0.83 0.37
C ILE A 167 1.72 -2.21 -0.27
N HIS A 168 2.87 -2.76 -0.68
CA HIS A 168 2.94 -4.11 -1.24
C HIS A 168 4.36 -4.68 -1.15
N SER A 169 4.49 -6.01 -1.02
CA SER A 169 5.77 -6.70 -1.14
C SER A 169 5.60 -8.15 -1.61
N ILE A 170 6.60 -8.66 -2.31
CA ILE A 170 6.62 -10.04 -2.82
C ILE A 170 7.99 -10.70 -2.63
N SER A 171 7.97 -12.02 -2.46
CA SER A 171 9.18 -12.85 -2.43
C SER A 171 9.41 -13.43 -3.83
N LEU A 172 10.61 -13.23 -4.34
CA LEU A 172 11.05 -13.66 -5.65
C LEU A 172 12.13 -14.72 -5.47
N LEU A 173 11.80 -15.96 -5.85
CA LEU A 173 12.69 -17.10 -5.74
C LEU A 173 13.22 -17.46 -7.13
N ASN A 174 14.40 -16.95 -7.46
CA ASN A 174 15.12 -17.33 -8.67
C ASN A 174 16.03 -18.53 -8.39
N ALA A 175 16.42 -19.28 -9.43
CA ALA A 175 17.07 -20.59 -9.32
C ALA A 175 18.29 -20.66 -8.36
N GLU A 176 18.95 -19.55 -8.06
CA GLU A 176 20.07 -19.49 -7.10
C GLU A 176 19.98 -18.35 -6.05
N GLU A 177 19.01 -17.43 -6.16
CA GLU A 177 18.93 -16.25 -5.30
C GLU A 177 17.48 -15.95 -4.86
N HIS A 178 17.31 -15.83 -3.54
CA HIS A 178 16.09 -15.29 -2.95
C HIS A 178 16.21 -13.76 -2.85
N SER A 179 15.22 -13.08 -3.41
CA SER A 179 15.09 -11.63 -3.35
C SER A 179 13.69 -11.24 -2.91
N ILE A 180 13.56 -10.03 -2.36
CA ILE A 180 12.30 -9.46 -1.91
C ILE A 180 12.17 -8.10 -2.58
N ALA A 181 11.03 -7.90 -3.22
CA ALA A 181 10.66 -6.62 -3.79
C ALA A 181 9.58 -5.98 -2.91
N THR A 182 9.77 -4.73 -2.53
CA THR A 182 8.83 -3.97 -1.69
C THR A 182 8.52 -2.62 -2.32
N LEU A 183 7.29 -2.18 -2.15
CA LEU A 183 6.78 -0.92 -2.66
C LEU A 183 6.42 -0.03 -1.47
N LEU A 184 7.06 1.13 -1.39
CA LEU A 184 6.92 2.09 -0.31
C LEU A 184 6.17 3.32 -0.82
N LEU A 185 5.29 3.87 0.02
CA LEU A 185 4.54 5.09 -0.27
C LEU A 185 5.02 6.22 0.65
N ARG A 186 5.34 7.36 0.04
CA ARG A 186 5.71 8.61 0.70
C ARG A 186 4.84 9.75 0.19
N ILE A 187 4.59 10.72 1.06
CA ILE A 187 4.08 12.03 0.68
C ILE A 187 5.17 13.04 1.02
N GLU A 188 5.67 13.71 0.00
CA GLU A 188 6.86 14.57 0.09
C GLU A 188 6.46 16.00 -0.22
N LYS A 189 7.07 16.95 0.49
CA LYS A 189 6.79 18.38 0.31
C LYS A 189 7.51 18.86 -0.95
N GLU A 190 6.80 19.60 -1.79
CA GLU A 190 7.35 20.24 -2.96
C GLU A 190 7.82 21.65 -2.56
N GLU A 191 9.14 21.89 -2.49
CA GLU A 191 9.66 23.18 -2.04
C GLU A 191 9.51 24.30 -3.09
N LEU A 192 9.42 23.93 -4.37
CA LEU A 192 9.51 24.87 -5.50
C LEU A 192 8.16 25.19 -6.16
N ASP A 193 7.12 24.39 -5.94
CA ASP A 193 5.81 24.61 -6.57
C ASP A 193 4.83 25.32 -5.62
N MET A 194 4.48 26.57 -5.95
CA MET A 194 3.43 27.32 -5.27
C MET A 194 2.03 27.05 -5.86
N LYS A 195 1.91 26.19 -6.87
CA LYS A 195 0.64 25.86 -7.53
C LYS A 195 0.17 24.45 -7.16
N GLY A 196 -0.54 24.34 -6.03
CA GLY A 196 -1.18 23.09 -5.63
C GLY A 196 -1.26 22.93 -4.13
N SER A 197 -1.30 21.68 -3.67
CA SER A 197 -1.25 21.33 -2.24
C SER A 197 0.14 21.53 -1.64
N GLY A 198 1.19 21.71 -2.45
CA GLY A 198 2.59 21.78 -2.01
C GLY A 198 3.18 20.42 -1.65
N PHE A 199 2.56 19.32 -2.10
CA PHE A 199 3.02 17.96 -1.88
C PHE A 199 2.87 17.12 -3.15
N TYR A 200 3.79 16.15 -3.30
CA TYR A 200 3.69 15.09 -4.29
C TYR A 200 3.76 13.72 -3.61
N VAL A 201 3.36 12.70 -4.35
CA VAL A 201 3.35 11.30 -3.91
C VAL A 201 4.51 10.58 -4.57
N SER A 202 5.28 9.87 -3.76
CA SER A 202 6.42 9.08 -4.22
C SER A 202 6.18 7.61 -3.91
N LEU A 203 6.31 6.78 -4.94
CA LEU A 203 6.29 5.32 -4.89
C LEU A 203 7.70 4.81 -5.11
N GLU A 204 8.28 4.25 -4.06
CA GLU A 204 9.64 3.75 -4.09
C GLU A 204 9.62 2.22 -4.15
N TRP A 205 10.12 1.68 -5.26
CA TRP A 205 10.29 0.25 -5.46
C TRP A 205 11.71 -0.16 -5.09
N VAL A 206 11.84 -0.89 -3.99
CA VAL A 206 13.11 -1.40 -3.47
C VAL A 206 13.19 -2.91 -3.68
N THR A 207 14.28 -3.39 -4.28
CA THR A 207 14.60 -4.82 -4.37
C THR A 207 15.80 -5.14 -3.50
N ILE A 208 15.60 -6.10 -2.60
CA ILE A 208 16.57 -6.57 -1.62
C ILE A 208 16.94 -7.99 -1.99
N SER A 209 18.22 -8.29 -2.19
CA SER A 209 18.70 -9.63 -2.50
C SER A 209 19.79 -10.07 -1.55
N LYS A 210 20.02 -11.38 -1.52
CA LYS A 210 21.06 -12.01 -0.74
C LYS A 210 22.42 -11.75 -1.39
N LYS A 211 23.39 -11.30 -0.59
CA LYS A 211 24.75 -11.06 -1.10
C LYS A 211 25.44 -12.37 -1.47
N ASN A 212 25.88 -12.48 -2.73
CA ASN A 212 26.53 -13.67 -3.29
C ASN A 212 27.75 -14.19 -2.51
N LYS A 213 28.43 -13.32 -1.75
CA LYS A 213 29.67 -13.67 -1.01
C LYS A 213 29.45 -14.03 0.45
N ASP A 214 28.33 -13.61 1.05
CA ASP A 214 28.06 -13.80 2.47
C ASP A 214 26.64 -14.32 2.62
N LYS A 215 26.50 -15.65 2.79
CA LYS A 215 25.23 -16.40 2.71
C LYS A 215 24.18 -16.02 3.78
N LYS A 216 24.39 -14.95 4.53
CA LYS A 216 23.46 -14.49 5.58
C LYS A 216 23.01 -13.04 5.45
N LYS A 217 23.65 -12.21 4.61
CA LYS A 217 23.33 -10.77 4.59
C LYS A 217 22.56 -10.39 3.33
N TYR A 218 21.43 -9.74 3.52
CA TYR A 218 20.64 -9.10 2.48
C TYR A 218 21.11 -7.65 2.26
N GLU A 219 21.02 -7.16 1.03
CA GLU A 219 21.34 -5.78 0.65
C GLU A 219 20.39 -5.28 -0.45
N ILE A 220 20.18 -3.97 -0.49
CA ILE A 220 19.42 -3.32 -1.57
C ILE A 220 20.25 -3.41 -2.85
N ILE A 221 19.67 -4.03 -3.89
CA ILE A 221 20.31 -4.18 -5.21
C ILE A 221 19.71 -3.24 -6.25
N LYS A 222 18.47 -2.78 -6.04
CA LYS A 222 17.76 -1.90 -6.95
C LYS A 222 16.81 -1.00 -6.18
N ARG A 223 16.71 0.25 -6.61
CA ARG A 223 15.81 1.27 -6.07
C ARG A 223 15.33 2.11 -7.25
N ASP A 224 14.04 2.04 -7.55
CA ASP A 224 13.38 2.89 -8.54
C ASP A 224 12.33 3.75 -7.84
N ILE A 225 12.16 4.99 -8.29
CA ILE A 225 11.20 5.94 -7.70
C ILE A 225 10.24 6.40 -8.80
N LEU A 226 8.95 6.39 -8.49
CA LEU A 226 7.90 6.98 -9.32
C LEU A 226 7.23 8.11 -8.55
N CYS A 227 7.11 9.27 -9.18
CA CYS A 227 6.40 10.41 -8.61
C CYS A 227 5.06 10.62 -9.29
N GLY A 228 4.08 11.08 -8.53
CA GLY A 228 2.74 11.42 -9.01
C GLY A 228 2.08 12.46 -8.12
N LYS A 229 0.98 13.06 -8.58
CA LYS A 229 0.25 14.12 -7.86
C LYS A 229 -1.01 13.61 -7.12
N SER A 230 -1.17 12.29 -6.98
CA SER A 230 -2.31 11.68 -6.27
C SER A 230 -1.91 10.33 -5.67
N VAL A 231 -2.39 10.03 -4.47
CA VAL A 231 -2.20 8.72 -3.83
C VAL A 231 -2.87 7.64 -4.69
N PRO A 232 -2.22 6.49 -4.96
CA PRO A 232 -2.85 5.42 -5.70
C PRO A 232 -3.97 4.78 -4.89
N HIS A 233 -5.09 4.46 -5.55
CA HIS A 233 -6.13 3.61 -4.96
C HIS A 233 -5.66 2.17 -4.81
N TYR A 234 -4.78 1.74 -5.71
CA TYR A 234 -4.16 0.43 -5.71
C TYR A 234 -2.78 0.52 -6.35
N ALA A 235 -1.78 -0.08 -5.73
CA ALA A 235 -0.51 -0.31 -6.37
C ALA A 235 0.09 -1.64 -5.89
N ALA A 236 0.59 -2.44 -6.82
CA ALA A 236 1.15 -3.75 -6.53
C ALA A 236 2.26 -4.12 -7.52
N ILE A 237 3.23 -4.87 -7.02
CA ILE A 237 4.30 -5.45 -7.82
C ILE A 237 3.75 -6.72 -8.47
N GLU A 238 4.00 -6.91 -9.77
CA GLU A 238 3.58 -8.13 -10.46
C GLU A 238 4.23 -9.38 -9.85
N PRO A 239 3.57 -10.56 -9.87
CA PRO A 239 4.08 -11.76 -9.20
C PRO A 239 5.47 -12.21 -9.65
N ASP A 240 5.88 -11.86 -10.86
CA ASP A 240 7.21 -12.17 -11.41
C ASP A 240 8.28 -11.11 -11.06
N GLY A 241 7.87 -10.01 -10.43
CA GLY A 241 8.75 -8.91 -10.02
C GLY A 241 9.24 -8.03 -11.17
N ASN A 242 8.65 -8.12 -12.36
CA ASN A 242 9.12 -7.37 -13.53
C ASN A 242 8.28 -6.13 -13.85
N GLY A 243 7.10 -6.00 -13.24
CA GLY A 243 6.19 -4.89 -13.48
C GLY A 243 5.54 -4.33 -12.22
N LEU A 244 4.88 -3.19 -12.40
CA LEU A 244 4.15 -2.46 -11.38
C LEU A 244 2.76 -2.13 -11.92
N MET A 245 1.73 -2.54 -11.20
CA MET A 245 0.34 -2.19 -11.47
C MET A 245 -0.02 -0.98 -10.61
N ILE A 246 -0.51 0.11 -11.21
CA ILE A 246 -0.96 1.31 -10.49
C ILE A 246 -2.35 1.71 -10.98
N VAL A 247 -3.26 1.95 -10.04
CA VAL A 247 -4.57 2.56 -10.27
C VAL A 247 -4.65 3.84 -9.45
N SER A 248 -4.66 4.98 -10.12
CA SER A 248 -4.62 6.31 -9.50
C SER A 248 -5.44 7.32 -10.32
N TYR A 249 -5.80 8.45 -9.71
CA TYR A 249 -6.46 9.54 -10.44
C TYR A 249 -5.52 10.24 -11.42
N LYS A 250 -4.27 10.46 -11.01
CA LYS A 250 -3.22 11.07 -11.83
C LYS A 250 -2.13 10.06 -12.12
N SER A 251 -1.47 10.21 -13.26
CA SER A 251 -0.39 9.33 -13.70
C SER A 251 0.83 9.43 -12.78
N PHE A 252 1.65 8.37 -12.82
CA PHE A 252 2.95 8.29 -12.18
C PHE A 252 4.05 8.25 -13.24
N THR A 253 5.18 8.89 -12.96
CA THR A 253 6.34 8.94 -13.84
C THR A 253 7.58 8.49 -13.08
N PHE A 254 8.42 7.65 -13.70
CA PHE A 254 9.72 7.30 -13.14
C PHE A 254 10.61 8.54 -13.06
N VAL A 255 11.20 8.75 -11.89
CA VAL A 255 12.23 9.78 -11.71
C VAL A 255 13.55 9.20 -12.22
N GLN A 256 14.02 9.68 -13.37
CA GLN A 256 15.39 9.42 -13.78
C GLN A 256 16.32 10.29 -12.93
N ALA A 257 17.39 9.70 -12.40
CA ALA A 257 18.35 10.43 -11.57
C ALA A 257 18.89 11.65 -12.34
N GLY A 258 18.50 12.86 -11.90
CA GLY A 258 18.98 14.13 -12.45
C GLY A 258 18.02 14.91 -13.36
N GLN A 259 16.73 14.57 -13.42
CA GLN A 259 15.73 15.43 -14.06
C GLN A 259 14.73 15.98 -13.03
N ASP A 260 14.68 17.30 -12.92
CA ASP A 260 13.54 18.00 -12.33
C ASP A 260 12.28 17.63 -13.12
N LEU A 261 11.17 17.42 -12.41
CA LEU A 261 9.87 17.14 -12.98
C LEU A 261 9.35 18.38 -13.71
N GLU A 262 9.88 18.67 -14.90
CA GLU A 262 9.19 19.54 -15.84
C GLU A 262 7.95 18.78 -16.31
N GLU A 263 6.78 19.31 -15.96
CA GLU A 263 5.54 18.94 -16.62
C GLU A 263 5.76 19.10 -18.12
N ASN A 264 5.82 17.98 -18.85
CA ASN A 264 5.51 18.04 -20.28
C ASN A 264 4.04 18.44 -20.36
N MET A 265 3.79 19.75 -20.51
CA MET A 265 2.52 20.32 -20.95
C MET A 265 2.21 19.94 -22.41
N ASP A 266 2.55 18.72 -22.85
CA ASP A 266 2.27 18.20 -24.18
C ASP A 266 1.14 17.16 -24.11
N GLU A 267 0.03 17.57 -23.50
CA GLU A 267 -1.30 17.20 -23.97
C GLU A 267 -2.16 18.46 -24.20
N ASP A 268 -1.55 19.56 -24.65
CA ASP A 268 -2.30 20.64 -25.30
C ASP A 268 -2.47 20.29 -26.80
N MET A 269 -3.14 19.17 -27.06
CA MET A 269 -3.89 19.09 -28.31
C MET A 269 -4.95 20.18 -28.21
N SER A 270 -4.75 21.24 -28.98
CA SER A 270 -5.67 22.35 -29.23
C SER A 270 -7.07 21.91 -29.73
N GLU A 271 -7.76 21.06 -28.95
CA GLU A 271 -9.19 20.90 -29.05
C GLU A 271 -9.80 22.16 -28.45
N LYS A 272 -10.22 23.07 -29.34
CA LYS A 272 -11.17 24.13 -29.01
C LYS A 272 -12.15 23.59 -27.98
N ILE A 273 -12.13 24.13 -26.75
CA ILE A 273 -13.04 23.77 -25.67
C ILE A 273 -14.45 23.76 -26.27
N LYS A 274 -14.98 22.56 -26.53
CA LYS A 274 -16.36 22.41 -26.97
C LYS A 274 -17.21 22.77 -25.75
N GLU A 275 -18.22 23.61 -25.97
CA GLU A 275 -19.20 23.87 -24.92
C GLU A 275 -19.72 22.53 -24.38
N PRO A 276 -19.77 22.35 -23.05
CA PRO A 276 -20.22 21.10 -22.47
C PRO A 276 -21.66 20.80 -22.92
N LEU A 277 -21.90 19.54 -23.31
CA LEU A 277 -23.20 19.08 -23.84
C LEU A 277 -24.35 19.24 -22.85
N TYR A 278 -24.04 19.33 -21.56
CA TYR A 278 -24.97 19.58 -20.49
C TYR A 278 -24.29 20.31 -19.34
N TYR A 279 -25.08 21.04 -18.56
CA TYR A 279 -24.69 21.64 -17.30
C TYR A 279 -25.35 20.86 -16.18
N TRP A 280 -24.70 20.71 -15.04
CA TRP A 280 -25.33 20.12 -13.87
C TRP A 280 -25.01 20.92 -12.61
N GLN A 281 -25.93 20.86 -11.66
CA GLN A 281 -25.80 21.47 -10.35
C GLN A 281 -26.41 20.54 -9.31
N GLN A 282 -25.78 20.44 -8.14
CA GLN A 282 -26.26 19.65 -7.03
C GLN A 282 -26.44 20.55 -5.79
N THR A 283 -27.54 20.34 -5.08
CA THR A 283 -27.81 20.87 -3.74
C THR A 283 -27.83 19.71 -2.74
N GLU A 284 -28.06 19.99 -1.45
CA GLU A 284 -28.18 18.94 -0.43
C GLU A 284 -29.33 17.96 -0.73
N ASP A 285 -30.37 18.43 -1.41
CA ASP A 285 -31.59 17.66 -1.65
C ASP A 285 -31.71 17.12 -3.08
N ASP A 286 -31.09 17.76 -4.09
CA ASP A 286 -31.36 17.44 -5.50
C ASP A 286 -30.12 17.53 -6.41
N LEU A 287 -30.16 16.75 -7.51
CA LEU A 287 -29.24 16.85 -8.65
C LEU A 287 -30.03 17.30 -9.89
N THR A 288 -29.68 18.46 -10.44
CA THR A 288 -30.31 19.02 -11.65
C THR A 288 -29.34 18.95 -12.83
N VAL A 289 -29.80 18.39 -13.97
CA VAL A 289 -29.03 18.31 -15.23
C VAL A 289 -29.78 19.08 -16.32
N THR A 290 -29.12 20.06 -16.93
CA THR A 290 -29.64 20.90 -18.02
C THR A 290 -28.97 20.54 -19.33
N ILE A 291 -29.74 20.01 -20.28
CA ILE A 291 -29.26 19.62 -21.61
C ILE A 291 -29.85 20.61 -22.62
N ARG A 292 -29.01 21.21 -23.48
CA ARG A 292 -29.50 22.07 -24.57
C ARG A 292 -29.93 21.18 -25.75
N LEU A 293 -31.22 21.23 -26.10
CA LEU A 293 -31.73 20.57 -27.29
C LEU A 293 -31.44 21.45 -28.53
N PRO A 294 -31.15 20.87 -29.70
CA PRO A 294 -30.98 21.63 -30.93
C PRO A 294 -32.31 22.29 -31.34
N GLU A 295 -32.25 23.55 -31.80
CA GLU A 295 -33.38 24.24 -32.42
C GLU A 295 -33.66 23.64 -33.81
N GLU A 296 -34.93 23.50 -34.18
CA GLU A 296 -35.39 22.97 -35.48
C GLU A 296 -34.92 23.79 -36.68
#